data_AF-A0A2R6EZV9-F1
#
_entry.id   AF-A0A2R6EZV9-F1
#
_cell.length_a   1.000
_cell.length_b   1.000
_cell.length_c   1.000
_cell.angle_alpha   90.00
_cell.angle_beta   90.00
_cell.angle_gamma   90.00
#
_symmetry.space_group_name_H-M   'P 1'
#
loop_
_entity.id
_entity.type
_entity.pdbx_description
1 polymer ?
#
loop_
_entity_poly.entity_id
_entity_poly.type
_entity_poly.pdbx_seq_one_letter_code
_entity_poly.pdbx_strand_id
1 'polypeptide(L)'
;MDTEVDYDVIIVGGGVAGLSAGIFTARHDLETLVVDSGASILRRNAHLGNYPGFPAGVNARLLLEMTGEQAERAGCERLRGEARRVASSEDGFTVVTAEGDRYGTEHVIAATKNATDFLEPLEGIELTERGKTFIACDERGRTGVPGLYVAGRLAGKPHQAIVSAGHGAEVAVTLLEDAERPFYHDWTTPEGYFTDRDREVPPGCEEIDESERYRREDESRAVTSEYFAERHPDGQVTHPSLEDSG
;
A
#
# COMPACT_ATOMS: atom_id res chain seq x y z
N MET A 1 -28.33 -0.31 4.84
CA MET A 1 -27.96 0.52 6.00
C MET A 1 -26.66 1.12 5.57
N ASP A 2 -26.74 2.34 5.04
CA ASP A 2 -25.59 3.07 4.54
C ASP A 2 -24.63 3.31 5.70
N THR A 3 -23.37 2.96 5.46
CA THR A 3 -22.26 3.27 6.35
C THR A 3 -21.78 4.66 5.95
N GLU A 4 -21.63 5.57 6.90
CA GLU A 4 -21.01 6.87 6.65
C GLU A 4 -19.59 6.67 6.12
N VAL A 5 -19.12 7.55 5.24
CA VAL A 5 -17.76 7.49 4.72
C VAL A 5 -16.80 7.87 5.84
N ASP A 6 -15.98 6.92 6.25
CA ASP A 6 -14.99 7.07 7.33
C ASP A 6 -13.58 7.36 6.79
N TYR A 7 -13.33 7.05 5.51
CA TYR A 7 -12.02 7.14 4.86
C TYR A 7 -12.15 7.51 3.39
N ASP A 8 -11.29 8.39 2.88
CA ASP A 8 -11.15 8.63 1.43
C ASP A 8 -10.81 7.32 0.68
N VAL A 9 -9.96 6.47 1.27
CA VAL A 9 -9.53 5.21 0.65
C VAL A 9 -9.32 4.08 1.65
N ILE A 10 -9.87 2.90 1.32
CA ILE A 10 -9.56 1.65 2.02
C ILE A 10 -8.78 0.70 1.11
N ILE A 11 -7.63 0.24 1.62
CA ILE A 11 -6.73 -0.68 0.94
C ILE A 11 -6.88 -2.07 1.56
N VAL A 12 -7.32 -3.04 0.76
CA VAL A 12 -7.47 -4.43 1.20
C VAL A 12 -6.19 -5.21 0.91
N GLY A 13 -5.37 -5.39 1.95
CA GLY A 13 -4.17 -6.21 1.95
C GLY A 13 -2.88 -5.47 2.34
N GLY A 14 -2.32 -5.77 3.52
CA GLY A 14 -1.05 -5.21 4.03
C GLY A 14 0.23 -5.88 3.48
N GLY A 15 0.21 -6.28 2.20
CA GLY A 15 1.43 -6.67 1.49
C GLY A 15 2.17 -5.45 0.94
N VAL A 16 3.33 -5.66 0.30
CA VAL A 16 4.12 -4.55 -0.27
C VAL A 16 3.36 -3.70 -1.29
N ALA A 17 2.38 -4.26 -2.02
CA ALA A 17 1.54 -3.49 -2.93
C ALA A 17 0.61 -2.54 -2.17
N GLY A 18 -0.13 -3.06 -1.18
CA GLY A 18 -1.06 -2.24 -0.40
C GLY A 18 -0.36 -1.24 0.51
N LEU A 19 0.75 -1.62 1.14
CA LEU A 19 1.55 -0.68 1.95
C LEU A 19 2.16 0.43 1.08
N SER A 20 2.65 0.10 -0.11
CA SER A 20 3.14 1.12 -1.05
C SER A 20 2.01 2.06 -1.51
N ALA A 21 0.81 1.52 -1.77
CA ALA A 21 -0.33 2.35 -2.11
C ALA A 21 -0.76 3.26 -0.93
N GLY A 22 -0.69 2.73 0.30
CA GLY A 22 -0.99 3.47 1.53
C GLY A 22 -0.04 4.64 1.77
N ILE A 23 1.26 4.44 1.54
CA ILE A 23 2.25 5.53 1.60
C ILE A 23 1.87 6.66 0.62
N PHE A 24 1.54 6.31 -0.62
CA PHE A 24 1.26 7.33 -1.63
C PHE A 24 -0.04 8.08 -1.36
N THR A 25 -1.10 7.38 -1.00
CA THR A 25 -2.41 8.00 -0.70
C THR A 25 -2.36 8.86 0.56
N ALA A 26 -1.74 8.37 1.64
CA ALA A 26 -1.62 9.13 2.89
C ALA A 26 -0.72 10.37 2.75
N ARG A 27 0.34 10.31 1.94
CA ARG A 27 1.17 11.50 1.64
C ARG A 27 0.44 12.59 0.85
N HIS A 28 -0.74 12.29 0.30
CA HIS A 28 -1.66 13.25 -0.32
C HIS A 28 -2.80 13.66 0.62
N ASP A 29 -2.61 13.47 1.93
CA ASP A 29 -3.57 13.83 2.97
C ASP A 29 -4.94 13.15 2.81
N LEU A 30 -4.98 11.98 2.13
CA LEU A 30 -6.16 11.14 2.12
C LEU A 30 -6.26 10.35 3.42
N GLU A 31 -7.44 10.35 4.04
CA GLU A 31 -7.79 9.44 5.13
C GLU A 31 -7.72 8.00 4.60
N THR A 32 -6.61 7.33 4.91
CA THR A 32 -6.22 6.06 4.31
C THR A 32 -6.19 4.96 5.35
N LEU A 33 -6.97 3.90 5.13
CA LEU A 33 -6.95 2.69 5.96
C LEU A 33 -6.41 1.49 5.19
N VAL A 34 -5.39 0.82 5.73
CA VAL A 34 -4.95 -0.50 5.24
C VAL A 34 -5.50 -1.59 6.15
N VAL A 35 -6.32 -2.49 5.59
CA VAL A 35 -6.79 -3.70 6.26
C VAL A 35 -5.81 -4.84 5.97
N ASP A 36 -5.03 -5.24 6.99
CA ASP A 36 -3.97 -6.23 6.91
C ASP A 36 -4.30 -7.51 7.68
N SER A 37 -4.48 -8.62 6.97
CA SER A 37 -4.69 -9.94 7.60
C SER A 37 -3.43 -10.51 8.24
N GLY A 38 -2.27 -9.89 8.03
CA GLY A 38 -0.96 -10.42 8.43
C GLY A 38 -0.49 -11.60 7.58
N ALA A 39 -1.27 -12.02 6.58
CA ALA A 39 -1.02 -13.24 5.80
C ALA A 39 -0.22 -13.00 4.51
N SER A 40 0.50 -11.87 4.41
CA SER A 40 1.37 -11.58 3.26
C SER A 40 2.32 -12.76 2.99
N ILE A 41 2.27 -13.31 1.77
CA ILE A 41 3.14 -14.44 1.38
C ILE A 41 4.62 -14.07 1.50
N LEU A 42 4.95 -12.78 1.44
CA LEU A 42 6.31 -12.31 1.56
C LEU A 42 6.94 -12.72 2.90
N ARG A 43 6.15 -12.75 4.00
CA ARG A 43 6.60 -13.22 5.34
C ARG A 43 7.15 -14.65 5.34
N ARG A 44 6.77 -15.48 4.36
CA ARG A 44 7.22 -16.88 4.21
C ARG A 44 8.56 -17.02 3.49
N ASN A 45 9.18 -15.93 3.04
CA ASN A 45 10.49 -15.98 2.39
C ASN A 45 11.60 -15.77 3.41
N ALA A 46 12.74 -16.44 3.22
CA ALA A 46 13.86 -16.35 4.15
C ALA A 46 14.59 -15.00 4.04
N HIS A 47 14.90 -14.57 2.80
CA HIS A 47 15.68 -13.37 2.53
C HIS A 47 15.39 -12.85 1.12
N LEU A 48 15.35 -11.53 0.93
CA LEU A 48 15.12 -10.87 -0.36
C LEU A 48 16.42 -10.29 -0.89
N GLY A 49 16.96 -10.87 -1.97
CA GLY A 49 18.22 -10.43 -2.57
C GLY A 49 18.10 -9.40 -3.70
N ASN A 50 16.87 -9.08 -4.15
CA ASN A 50 16.63 -8.27 -5.35
C ASN A 50 15.73 -7.04 -5.09
N TYR A 51 15.55 -6.63 -3.84
CA TYR A 51 14.85 -5.39 -3.51
C TYR A 51 15.86 -4.23 -3.46
N PRO A 52 15.77 -3.23 -4.36
CA PRO A 52 16.71 -2.12 -4.40
C PRO A 52 16.80 -1.35 -3.08
N GLY A 53 17.97 -0.77 -2.78
CA GLY A 53 18.24 -0.11 -1.50
C GLY A 53 18.85 -1.03 -0.44
N PHE A 54 18.75 -2.35 -0.60
CA PHE A 54 19.35 -3.34 0.31
C PHE A 54 20.50 -4.11 -0.39
N PRO A 55 21.75 -3.60 -0.37
CA PRO A 55 22.85 -4.16 -1.15
C PRO A 55 23.22 -5.61 -0.76
N ALA A 56 22.93 -6.03 0.47
CA ALA A 56 23.11 -7.40 0.95
C ALA A 56 21.77 -8.18 1.07
N GLY A 57 20.71 -7.62 0.48
CA GLY A 57 19.34 -8.07 0.68
C GLY A 57 18.78 -7.74 2.07
N VAL A 58 17.52 -8.13 2.31
CA VAL A 58 16.77 -7.81 3.52
C VAL A 58 15.89 -8.98 3.95
N ASN A 59 15.71 -9.14 5.27
CA ASN A 59 14.74 -10.09 5.81
C ASN A 59 13.33 -9.69 5.35
N ALA A 60 12.57 -10.64 4.82
CA ALA A 60 11.28 -10.36 4.20
C ALA A 60 10.22 -9.82 5.17
N ARG A 61 10.29 -10.19 6.46
CA ARG A 61 9.39 -9.68 7.51
C ARG A 61 9.79 -8.27 7.92
N LEU A 62 11.10 -8.06 8.12
CA LEU A 62 11.65 -6.73 8.42
C LEU A 62 11.27 -5.71 7.36
N LEU A 63 11.35 -6.07 6.07
CA LEU A 63 10.91 -5.19 4.98
C LEU A 63 9.44 -4.79 5.13
N LEU A 64 8.54 -5.73 5.44
CA LEU A 64 7.12 -5.44 5.62
C LEU A 64 6.87 -4.55 6.85
N GLU A 65 7.59 -4.76 7.93
CA GLU A 65 7.48 -3.95 9.16
C GLU A 65 7.94 -2.52 8.91
N MET A 66 9.12 -2.34 8.32
CA MET A 66 9.64 -1.03 7.94
C MET A 66 8.71 -0.31 6.94
N THR A 67 8.17 -1.04 5.95
CA THR A 67 7.22 -0.44 4.99
C THR A 67 5.90 -0.09 5.68
N GLY A 68 5.48 -0.88 6.68
CA GLY A 68 4.31 -0.60 7.50
C GLY A 68 4.47 0.65 8.35
N GLU A 69 5.61 0.81 9.05
CA GLU A 69 5.90 2.03 9.81
C GLU A 69 6.03 3.24 8.87
N GLN A 70 6.61 3.06 7.68
CA GLN A 70 6.66 4.13 6.68
C GLN A 70 5.26 4.58 6.25
N ALA A 71 4.31 3.66 6.09
CA ALA A 71 2.91 4.00 5.80
C ALA A 71 2.27 4.76 6.98
N GLU A 72 2.47 4.30 8.21
CA GLU A 72 1.97 4.97 9.42
C GLU A 72 2.53 6.39 9.58
N ARG A 73 3.84 6.56 9.36
CA ARG A 73 4.51 7.88 9.37
C ARG A 73 4.03 8.81 8.27
N ALA A 74 3.53 8.26 7.16
CA ALA A 74 2.89 9.02 6.10
C ALA A 74 1.45 9.44 6.43
N GLY A 75 0.85 8.93 7.51
CA GLY A 75 -0.54 9.21 7.92
C GLY A 75 -1.52 8.07 7.65
N CYS A 76 -1.07 6.91 7.18
CA CYS A 76 -1.94 5.76 6.93
C CYS A 76 -2.30 5.06 8.25
N GLU A 77 -3.59 4.82 8.47
CA GLU A 77 -4.05 3.91 9.52
C GLU A 77 -3.90 2.45 9.08
N ARG A 78 -3.57 1.58 10.05
CA ARG A 78 -3.40 0.14 9.81
C ARG A 78 -4.26 -0.68 10.75
N LEU A 79 -5.26 -1.35 10.19
CA LEU A 79 -6.10 -2.28 10.91
C LEU A 79 -5.61 -3.71 10.68
N ARG A 80 -5.26 -4.41 11.76
CA ARG A 80 -5.02 -5.84 11.69
C ARG A 80 -6.36 -6.57 11.63
N GLY A 81 -6.70 -7.13 10.48
CA GLY A 81 -7.96 -7.80 10.24
C GLY A 81 -8.08 -8.37 8.83
N GLU A 82 -9.06 -9.23 8.62
CA GLU A 82 -9.35 -9.78 7.29
C GLU A 82 -10.61 -9.10 6.74
N ALA A 83 -10.52 -8.44 5.59
CA ALA A 83 -11.70 -7.99 4.86
C ALA A 83 -12.42 -9.19 4.26
N ARG A 84 -13.70 -9.36 4.58
CA ARG A 84 -14.55 -10.45 4.08
C ARG A 84 -15.49 -10.02 2.98
N ARG A 85 -15.80 -8.73 2.91
CA ARG A 85 -16.77 -8.21 1.96
C ARG A 85 -16.49 -6.76 1.62
N VAL A 86 -16.57 -6.43 0.35
CA VAL A 86 -16.73 -5.07 -0.16
C VAL A 86 -18.06 -5.03 -0.89
N ALA A 87 -18.88 -4.02 -0.59
CA ALA A 87 -20.17 -3.81 -1.22
C ALA A 87 -20.33 -2.34 -1.59
N SER A 88 -21.04 -2.05 -2.68
CA SER A 88 -21.39 -0.67 -3.03
C SER A 88 -22.30 -0.03 -1.97
N SER A 89 -22.12 1.27 -1.77
CA SER A 89 -22.98 2.17 -1.01
C SER A 89 -23.34 3.39 -1.86
N GLU A 90 -24.18 4.30 -1.34
CA GLU A 90 -24.58 5.53 -2.05
C GLU A 90 -23.37 6.38 -2.48
N ASP A 91 -22.41 6.57 -1.58
CA ASP A 91 -21.23 7.43 -1.78
C ASP A 91 -19.93 6.66 -2.05
N GLY A 92 -20.01 5.36 -2.37
CA GLY A 92 -18.81 4.54 -2.67
C GLY A 92 -18.95 3.09 -2.26
N PHE A 93 -18.21 2.68 -1.23
CA PHE A 93 -18.10 1.31 -0.76
C PHE A 93 -18.21 1.18 0.76
N THR A 94 -18.67 0.02 1.22
CA THR A 94 -18.51 -0.45 2.60
C THR A 94 -17.61 -1.67 2.61
N VAL A 95 -16.54 -1.62 3.40
CA VAL A 95 -15.64 -2.75 3.70
C VAL A 95 -16.04 -3.38 5.02
N VAL A 96 -16.31 -4.69 5.01
CA VAL A 96 -16.71 -5.46 6.20
C VAL A 96 -15.59 -6.43 6.57
N THR A 97 -15.15 -6.38 7.82
CA THR A 97 -14.11 -7.28 8.36
C THR A 97 -14.70 -8.63 8.75
N ALA A 98 -13.85 -9.62 9.00
CA ALA A 98 -14.24 -10.92 9.54
C ALA A 98 -14.88 -10.83 10.94
N GLU A 99 -14.56 -9.78 11.70
CA GLU A 99 -15.13 -9.52 13.03
C GLU A 99 -16.50 -8.83 12.95
N GLY A 100 -16.90 -8.39 11.75
CA GLY A 100 -18.20 -7.77 11.49
C GLY A 100 -18.19 -6.25 11.52
N ASP A 101 -17.03 -5.62 11.79
CA ASP A 101 -16.86 -4.17 11.69
C ASP A 101 -17.07 -3.70 10.27
N ARG A 102 -17.53 -2.47 10.13
CA ARG A 102 -17.88 -1.85 8.85
C ARG A 102 -17.21 -0.49 8.77
N TYR A 103 -16.61 -0.23 7.62
CA TYR A 103 -15.93 1.02 7.33
C TYR A 103 -16.41 1.52 5.97
N GLY A 104 -16.91 2.76 5.90
CA GLY A 104 -17.31 3.39 4.64
C GLY A 104 -16.14 4.07 3.95
N THR A 105 -16.13 4.08 2.61
CA THR A 105 -15.07 4.74 1.83
C THR A 105 -15.51 5.14 0.43
N GLU A 106 -14.91 6.17 -0.14
CA GLU A 106 -15.11 6.57 -1.54
C GLU A 106 -14.39 5.63 -2.52
N HIS A 107 -13.21 5.14 -2.13
CA HIS A 107 -12.34 4.35 -3.00
C HIS A 107 -11.80 3.09 -2.33
N VAL A 108 -11.63 2.03 -3.13
CA VAL A 108 -11.02 0.79 -2.67
C VAL A 108 -9.82 0.41 -3.56
N ILE A 109 -8.68 0.11 -2.94
CA ILE A 109 -7.56 -0.56 -3.61
C ILE A 109 -7.48 -2.01 -3.11
N ALA A 110 -7.89 -2.95 -3.96
CA ALA A 110 -7.74 -4.37 -3.70
C ALA A 110 -6.30 -4.83 -4.03
N ALA A 111 -5.49 -5.01 -2.99
CA ALA A 111 -4.06 -5.30 -3.08
C ALA A 111 -3.70 -6.68 -2.50
N THR A 112 -4.66 -7.61 -2.50
CA THR A 112 -4.41 -8.98 -2.05
C THR A 112 -3.51 -9.73 -3.03
N LYS A 113 -3.07 -10.94 -2.67
CA LYS A 113 -2.27 -11.76 -3.59
C LYS A 113 -3.12 -12.35 -4.71
N ASN A 114 -4.19 -13.05 -4.34
CA ASN A 114 -5.06 -13.78 -5.25
C ASN A 114 -6.43 -14.09 -4.61
N ALA A 115 -6.77 -13.42 -3.51
CA ALA A 115 -8.08 -13.57 -2.89
C ALA A 115 -9.02 -12.60 -3.61
N THR A 116 -10.12 -13.12 -4.13
CA THR A 116 -11.11 -12.34 -4.92
C THR A 116 -12.49 -12.35 -4.27
N ASP A 117 -12.76 -13.34 -3.41
CA ASP A 117 -14.10 -13.66 -2.88
C ASP A 117 -14.75 -12.46 -2.16
N PHE A 118 -13.95 -11.60 -1.53
CA PHE A 118 -14.45 -10.40 -0.85
C PHE A 118 -15.07 -9.36 -1.79
N LEU A 119 -14.79 -9.43 -3.10
CA LEU A 119 -15.34 -8.56 -4.14
C LEU A 119 -16.57 -9.15 -4.84
N GLU A 120 -16.95 -10.40 -4.57
CA GLU A 120 -18.12 -11.07 -5.19
C GLU A 120 -19.44 -10.27 -5.14
N PRO A 121 -19.74 -9.47 -4.10
CA PRO A 121 -20.97 -8.68 -4.08
C PRO A 121 -21.02 -7.52 -5.07
N LEU A 122 -19.90 -7.13 -5.68
CA LEU A 122 -19.83 -6.03 -6.62
C LEU A 122 -20.16 -6.52 -8.04
N GLU A 123 -21.09 -5.84 -8.70
CA GLU A 123 -21.37 -6.06 -10.12
C GLU A 123 -20.29 -5.38 -10.98
N GLY A 124 -19.99 -5.92 -12.16
CA GLY A 124 -18.99 -5.34 -13.08
C GLY A 124 -17.54 -5.76 -12.84
N ILE A 125 -17.29 -6.63 -11.85
CA ILE A 125 -15.98 -7.26 -11.66
C ILE A 125 -15.79 -8.37 -12.68
N GLU A 126 -14.75 -8.22 -13.51
CA GLU A 126 -14.32 -9.24 -14.45
C GLU A 126 -13.13 -10.03 -13.88
N LEU A 127 -13.17 -11.35 -14.02
CA LEU A 127 -12.10 -12.24 -13.56
C LEU A 127 -11.24 -12.69 -14.75
N THR A 128 -9.94 -12.83 -14.50
CA THR A 128 -8.99 -13.40 -15.47
C THR A 128 -8.33 -14.65 -14.91
N GLU A 129 -8.33 -15.73 -15.68
CA GLU A 129 -7.70 -17.01 -15.33
C GLU A 129 -6.34 -17.18 -16.00
N ARG A 130 -5.27 -17.30 -15.20
CA ARG A 130 -3.90 -17.61 -15.68
C ARG A 130 -3.21 -18.62 -14.76
N GLY A 131 -3.86 -19.75 -14.54
CA GLY A 131 -3.47 -20.77 -13.56
C GLY A 131 -3.81 -20.40 -12.11
N LYS A 132 -4.19 -19.14 -11.87
CA LYS A 132 -4.86 -18.60 -10.70
C LYS A 132 -5.86 -17.55 -11.18
N THR A 133 -6.83 -17.26 -10.32
CA THR A 133 -7.81 -16.18 -10.51
C THR A 133 -7.19 -14.82 -10.16
N PHE A 134 -7.44 -13.85 -11.03
CA PHE A 134 -7.04 -12.45 -10.93
C PHE A 134 -8.24 -11.56 -11.25
N ILE A 135 -8.16 -10.27 -10.92
CA ILE A 135 -9.14 -9.28 -11.36
C ILE A 135 -8.66 -8.66 -12.67
N ALA A 136 -9.54 -8.57 -13.66
CA ALA A 136 -9.26 -7.86 -14.91
C ALA A 136 -9.25 -6.35 -14.64
N CYS A 137 -8.24 -5.67 -15.18
CA CYS A 137 -8.06 -4.23 -15.04
C CYS A 137 -7.30 -3.66 -16.24
N ASP A 138 -7.33 -2.33 -16.38
CA ASP A 138 -6.43 -1.63 -17.30
C ASP A 138 -4.97 -1.71 -16.83
N GLU A 139 -4.03 -1.16 -17.62
CA GLU A 139 -2.60 -1.20 -17.30
C GLU A 139 -2.25 -0.50 -15.98
N ARG A 140 -3.09 0.47 -15.57
CA ARG A 140 -2.97 1.34 -14.40
C ARG A 140 -3.81 0.86 -13.20
N GLY A 141 -4.44 -0.30 -13.31
CA GLY A 141 -5.15 -0.97 -12.22
C GLY A 141 -6.62 -0.57 -12.04
N ARG A 142 -7.24 0.18 -12.96
CA ARG A 142 -8.68 0.48 -12.92
C ARG A 142 -9.49 -0.75 -13.27
N THR A 143 -10.54 -1.04 -12.49
CA THR A 143 -11.49 -2.12 -12.78
C THR A 143 -12.69 -1.60 -13.59
N GLY A 144 -13.64 -2.49 -13.91
CA GLY A 144 -14.94 -2.11 -14.49
C GLY A 144 -15.86 -1.37 -13.52
N VAL A 145 -15.48 -1.25 -12.24
CA VAL A 145 -16.25 -0.58 -11.20
C VAL A 145 -15.54 0.74 -10.84
N PRO A 146 -16.16 1.91 -11.09
CA PRO A 146 -15.59 3.21 -10.73
C PRO A 146 -15.24 3.29 -9.25
N GLY A 147 -14.09 3.85 -8.92
CA GLY A 147 -13.58 3.93 -7.54
C GLY A 147 -12.97 2.64 -6.98
N LEU A 148 -13.04 1.52 -7.70
CA LEU A 148 -12.35 0.28 -7.35
C LEU A 148 -11.13 0.05 -8.24
N TYR A 149 -9.99 -0.09 -7.58
CA TYR A 149 -8.70 -0.36 -8.19
C TYR A 149 -8.12 -1.69 -7.70
N VAL A 150 -7.21 -2.28 -8.48
CA VAL A 150 -6.51 -3.51 -8.12
C VAL A 150 -5.01 -3.36 -8.29
N ALA A 151 -4.25 -3.82 -7.30
CA ALA A 151 -2.80 -3.62 -7.23
C ALA A 151 -2.01 -4.92 -7.10
N GLY A 152 -0.71 -4.83 -7.41
CA GLY A 152 0.24 -5.93 -7.27
C GLY A 152 -0.20 -7.22 -7.98
N ARG A 153 -0.22 -8.32 -7.21
CA ARG A 153 -0.47 -9.66 -7.76
C ARG A 153 -1.91 -9.90 -8.18
N LEU A 154 -2.88 -9.28 -7.51
CA LEU A 154 -4.29 -9.42 -7.86
C LEU A 154 -4.60 -8.89 -9.27
N ALA A 155 -3.84 -7.88 -9.70
CA ALA A 155 -3.86 -7.31 -11.05
C ALA A 155 -2.99 -8.08 -12.08
N GLY A 156 -2.57 -9.30 -11.76
CA GLY A 156 -1.81 -10.16 -12.68
C GLY A 156 -0.34 -9.77 -12.90
N LYS A 157 0.22 -8.79 -12.16
CA LYS A 157 1.64 -8.41 -12.29
C LYS A 157 2.57 -9.56 -11.87
N PRO A 158 3.84 -9.61 -12.34
CA PRO A 158 4.80 -10.64 -11.96
C PRO A 158 4.97 -10.87 -10.45
N HIS A 159 5.28 -12.11 -10.04
CA HIS A 159 5.46 -12.50 -8.63
C HIS A 159 6.81 -12.07 -8.08
N GLN A 160 7.00 -10.77 -7.95
CA GLN A 160 8.19 -10.13 -7.42
C GLN A 160 7.76 -9.02 -6.45
N ALA A 161 8.41 -8.93 -5.28
CA ALA A 161 8.06 -7.96 -4.25
C ALA A 161 8.16 -6.51 -4.77
N ILE A 162 9.27 -6.14 -5.42
CA ILE A 162 9.47 -4.79 -5.94
C ILE A 162 8.50 -4.41 -7.06
N VAL A 163 8.15 -5.38 -7.93
CA VAL A 163 7.14 -5.15 -8.99
C VAL A 163 5.77 -4.91 -8.38
N SER A 164 5.44 -5.62 -7.30
CA SER A 164 4.15 -5.46 -6.63
C SER A 164 4.09 -4.15 -5.84
N ALA A 165 5.18 -3.75 -5.18
CA ALA A 165 5.31 -2.44 -4.54
C ALA A 165 5.16 -1.31 -5.56
N GLY A 166 5.94 -1.35 -6.65
CA GLY A 166 5.87 -0.34 -7.70
C GLY A 166 4.48 -0.22 -8.33
N HIS A 167 3.80 -1.34 -8.58
CA HIS A 167 2.42 -1.29 -9.07
C HIS A 167 1.45 -0.73 -8.01
N GLY A 168 1.67 -0.99 -6.72
CA GLY A 168 0.91 -0.37 -5.64
C GLY A 168 1.00 1.16 -5.67
N ALA A 169 2.22 1.69 -5.81
CA ALA A 169 2.44 3.13 -5.99
C ALA A 169 1.76 3.68 -7.26
N GLU A 170 1.92 3.00 -8.40
CA GLU A 170 1.30 3.39 -9.68
C GLU A 170 -0.24 3.46 -9.58
N VAL A 171 -0.85 2.49 -8.91
CA VAL A 171 -2.30 2.45 -8.69
C VAL A 171 -2.76 3.57 -7.77
N ALA A 172 -2.01 3.86 -6.70
CA ALA A 172 -2.33 5.00 -5.83
C ALA A 172 -2.26 6.33 -6.59
N VAL A 173 -1.22 6.55 -7.41
CA VAL A 173 -1.13 7.74 -8.29
C VAL A 173 -2.32 7.80 -9.25
N THR A 174 -2.73 6.66 -9.79
CA THR A 174 -3.88 6.58 -10.69
C THR A 174 -5.19 6.97 -10.00
N LEU A 175 -5.40 6.52 -8.75
CA LEU A 175 -6.53 6.95 -7.92
C LEU A 175 -6.49 8.46 -7.67
N LEU A 176 -5.32 9.00 -7.30
CA LEU A 176 -5.15 10.42 -7.02
C LEU A 176 -5.45 11.31 -8.24
N GLU A 177 -5.05 10.87 -9.43
CA GLU A 177 -5.41 11.53 -10.69
C GLU A 177 -6.93 11.50 -10.95
N ASP A 178 -7.58 10.34 -10.73
CA ASP A 178 -9.03 10.20 -10.91
C ASP A 178 -9.83 11.04 -9.89
N ALA A 179 -9.27 11.23 -8.69
CA ALA A 179 -9.80 12.10 -7.64
C ALA A 179 -9.36 13.57 -7.76
N GLU A 180 -8.74 13.95 -8.90
CA GLU A 180 -8.29 15.31 -9.22
C GLU A 180 -7.37 15.94 -8.14
N ARG A 181 -6.62 15.12 -7.40
CA ARG A 181 -5.73 15.60 -6.34
C ARG A 181 -4.48 16.26 -6.96
N PRO A 182 -3.95 17.34 -6.34
CA PRO A 182 -2.76 18.01 -6.84
C PRO A 182 -1.56 17.06 -6.90
N PHE A 183 -0.74 17.18 -7.94
CA PHE A 183 0.50 16.43 -8.05
C PHE A 183 1.50 16.80 -6.95
N TYR A 184 2.32 15.84 -6.50
CA TYR A 184 3.46 16.06 -5.60
C TYR A 184 4.71 15.31 -6.05
N HIS A 185 5.86 15.77 -5.56
CA HIS A 185 7.12 15.08 -5.74
C HIS A 185 7.46 14.20 -4.54
N ASP A 186 8.07 13.04 -4.81
CA ASP A 186 8.61 12.15 -3.79
C ASP A 186 9.92 12.67 -3.16
N TRP A 187 10.43 13.82 -3.65
CA TRP A 187 11.65 14.49 -3.20
C TRP A 187 11.38 15.93 -2.77
N THR A 188 12.24 16.43 -1.89
CA THR A 188 12.27 17.82 -1.42
C THR A 188 13.49 18.55 -1.98
N THR A 189 13.36 19.86 -2.14
CA THR A 189 14.42 20.74 -2.64
C THR A 189 15.12 21.48 -1.50
N PRO A 190 16.41 21.83 -1.62
CA PRO A 190 17.01 22.76 -0.67
C PRO A 190 16.39 24.15 -0.83
N GLU A 191 16.27 24.88 0.28
CA GLU A 191 15.91 26.30 0.30
C GLU A 191 16.75 27.09 -0.72
N GLY A 192 16.09 27.96 -1.48
CA GLY A 192 16.72 28.73 -2.55
C GLY A 192 16.69 28.05 -3.92
N TYR A 193 16.35 26.75 -4.02
CA TYR A 193 16.40 26.05 -5.31
C TYR A 193 15.56 26.73 -6.38
N PHE A 194 14.31 27.07 -6.11
CA PHE A 194 13.41 27.87 -6.93
C PHE A 194 13.50 29.34 -6.55
N THR A 195 13.46 29.64 -5.26
CA THR A 195 13.28 31.01 -4.74
C THR A 195 14.46 31.94 -5.03
N ASP A 196 15.72 31.45 -5.05
CA ASP A 196 16.89 32.26 -5.44
C ASP A 196 16.93 32.60 -6.95
N ARG A 197 16.07 31.96 -7.74
CA ARG A 197 15.92 32.21 -9.19
C ARG A 197 14.67 33.04 -9.50
N ASP A 198 14.10 33.71 -8.51
CA ASP A 198 12.85 34.48 -8.61
C ASP A 198 11.67 33.63 -9.13
N ARG A 199 11.64 32.34 -8.76
CA ARG A 199 10.54 31.41 -9.10
C ARG A 199 9.79 31.01 -7.85
N GLU A 200 8.47 30.95 -7.95
CA GLU A 200 7.63 30.35 -6.92
C GLU A 200 7.93 28.84 -6.83
N VAL A 201 7.86 28.31 -5.61
CA VAL A 201 7.94 26.86 -5.37
C VAL A 201 6.73 26.22 -6.07
N PRO A 202 6.93 25.28 -7.01
CA PRO A 202 5.83 24.64 -7.71
C PRO A 202 4.87 23.93 -6.74
N PRO A 203 3.57 23.83 -7.07
CA PRO A 203 2.64 23.00 -6.30
C PRO A 203 3.20 21.58 -6.12
N GLY A 204 3.16 21.08 -4.89
CA GLY A 204 3.68 19.74 -4.55
C GLY A 204 5.20 19.63 -4.43
N CYS A 205 5.93 20.75 -4.53
CA CYS A 205 7.33 20.85 -4.10
C CYS A 205 7.41 21.42 -2.68
N GLU A 206 8.46 21.03 -1.96
CA GLU A 206 8.85 21.62 -0.68
C GLU A 206 10.31 22.10 -0.77
N GLU A 207 10.58 23.31 -0.31
CA GLU A 207 11.93 23.79 -0.03
C GLU A 207 12.22 23.67 1.46
N ILE A 208 13.33 23.01 1.82
CA ILE A 208 13.76 22.84 3.21
C ILE A 208 15.14 23.43 3.44
N ASP A 209 15.32 24.08 4.57
CA ASP A 209 16.61 24.61 4.98
C ASP A 209 17.60 23.48 5.35
N GLU A 210 18.86 23.84 5.57
CA GLU A 210 19.90 22.89 5.93
C GLU A 210 19.63 22.18 7.27
N SER A 211 19.05 22.88 8.25
CA SER A 211 18.79 22.33 9.58
C SER A 211 17.70 21.27 9.52
N GLU A 212 16.64 21.53 8.76
CA GLU A 212 15.55 20.59 8.51
C GLU A 212 16.03 19.37 7.71
N ARG A 213 16.89 19.58 6.70
CA ARG A 213 17.52 18.48 5.97
C ARG A 213 18.31 17.55 6.89
N TYR A 214 19.17 18.11 7.76
CA TYR A 214 19.94 17.30 8.71
C TYR A 214 19.05 16.62 9.75
N ARG A 215 18.01 17.29 10.24
CA ARG A 215 17.04 16.68 11.16
C ARG A 215 16.38 15.44 10.54
N ARG A 216 15.92 15.54 9.29
CA ARG A 216 15.31 14.39 8.56
C ARG A 216 16.34 13.28 8.30
N GLU A 217 17.59 13.63 8.00
CA GLU A 217 18.67 12.66 7.80
C GLU A 217 19.00 11.91 9.10
N ASP A 218 19.14 12.61 10.22
CA ASP A 218 19.42 12.02 11.52
C ASP A 218 18.28 11.09 11.97
N GLU A 219 17.03 11.50 11.76
CA GLU A 219 15.86 10.66 12.02
C GLU A 219 15.88 9.39 11.17
N SER A 220 16.10 9.51 9.85
CA SER A 220 16.18 8.38 8.92
C SER A 220 17.28 7.39 9.33
N ARG A 221 18.45 7.91 9.70
CA ARG A 221 19.58 7.10 10.17
C ARG A 221 19.28 6.40 11.48
N ALA A 222 18.68 7.09 12.44
CA ALA A 222 18.35 6.53 13.75
C ALA A 222 17.34 5.37 13.61
N VAL A 223 16.21 5.63 12.95
CA VAL A 223 15.13 4.64 12.76
C VAL A 223 15.63 3.43 11.97
N THR A 224 16.33 3.66 10.87
CA THR A 224 16.87 2.55 10.06
C THR A 224 17.87 1.73 10.87
N SER A 225 18.78 2.38 11.62
CA SER A 225 19.77 1.66 12.42
C SER A 225 19.15 0.78 13.49
N GLU A 226 18.03 1.20 14.10
CA GLU A 226 17.30 0.42 15.11
C GLU A 226 16.77 -0.90 14.53
N TYR A 227 16.14 -0.86 13.37
CA TYR A 227 15.64 -2.07 12.69
C TYR A 227 16.72 -3.08 12.32
N PHE A 228 17.94 -2.61 12.05
CA PHE A 228 19.06 -3.45 11.67
C PHE A 228 20.01 -3.79 12.83
N ALA A 229 19.74 -3.29 14.04
CA ALA A 229 20.60 -3.49 15.20
C ALA A 229 20.64 -4.97 15.62
N GLU A 230 19.52 -5.67 15.50
CA GLU A 230 19.37 -7.07 15.87
C GLU A 230 18.76 -7.91 14.73
N ARG A 231 18.88 -9.23 14.84
CA ARG A 231 18.18 -10.13 13.91
C ARG A 231 16.69 -10.07 14.22
N HIS A 232 15.88 -10.09 13.16
CA HIS A 232 14.43 -10.20 13.28
C HIS A 232 14.05 -11.38 14.22
N PRO A 233 13.19 -11.17 15.23
CA PRO A 233 12.93 -12.15 16.28
C PRO A 233 12.12 -13.36 15.78
N ASP A 234 11.21 -13.15 14.83
CA ASP A 234 10.36 -14.24 14.33
C ASP A 234 11.12 -15.28 13.50
N GLY A 235 10.87 -16.54 13.82
CA GLY A 235 11.31 -17.70 13.04
C GLY A 235 10.65 -17.78 11.66
N GLN A 236 11.22 -18.61 10.79
CA GLN A 236 10.70 -18.84 9.44
C GLN A 236 9.30 -19.46 9.47
N VAL A 237 8.34 -18.82 8.79
CA VAL A 237 7.00 -19.38 8.58
C VAL A 237 7.05 -20.35 7.41
N THR A 238 6.64 -21.60 7.65
CA THR A 238 6.60 -22.65 6.62
C THR A 238 5.34 -22.56 5.75
N HIS A 239 5.21 -23.43 4.76
CA HIS A 239 3.98 -23.50 3.97
C HIS A 239 2.85 -24.14 4.79
N PRO A 240 1.61 -23.59 4.81
CA PRO A 240 0.52 -24.12 5.65
C PRO A 240 0.21 -25.60 5.41
N SER A 241 0.38 -26.09 4.19
CA SER A 241 0.18 -27.53 3.89
C SER A 241 1.12 -28.48 4.63
N LEU A 242 2.19 -27.96 5.25
CA LEU A 242 3.11 -28.75 6.07
C LEU A 242 2.74 -28.72 7.55
N GLU A 243 1.85 -27.83 7.98
CA GLU A 243 1.38 -27.73 9.36
C GLU A 243 0.25 -28.73 9.64
N ASP A 244 -0.61 -29.01 8.65
CA ASP A 244 -1.70 -30.02 8.74
C ASP A 244 -1.21 -31.48 8.67
N SER A 245 0.10 -31.70 8.57
CA SER A 245 0.71 -33.04 8.43
C SER A 245 1.34 -33.58 9.73
N GLY A 246 1.13 -32.89 10.86
CA GLY A 246 1.73 -33.17 12.16
C GLY A 246 0.77 -33.69 13.21
#